data_AF-A0A0Q7ZJQ5-F1
#
_entry.id   AF-A0A0Q7ZJQ5-F1
#
_cell.length_a   1.000
_cell.length_b   1.000
_cell.length_c   1.000
_cell.angle_alpha   90.00
_cell.angle_beta   90.00
_cell.angle_gamma   90.00
#
_symmetry.space_group_name_H-M   'P 1'
#
loop_
_entity.id
_entity.type
_entity.pdbx_description
1 polymer ?
#
loop_
_entity_poly.entity_id
_entity_poly.type
_entity_poly.pdbx_seq_one_letter_code
_entity_poly.pdbx_strand_id
1 'polypeptide(L)'
;MEVESKAQAIEALRAGVEWIMLDNMSLEDMRDIVTMRGPDGPRLEASGSITLDTVRAVAETGVDAISVGAITHSAPAFDLSLLLTPTAPHA
;
A
#
# COMPACT_ATOMS: atom_id res chain seq x y z
N MET A 1 13.09 5.22 2.67
CA MET A 1 13.54 4.73 4.00
C MET A 1 12.32 4.18 4.71
N GLU A 2 12.44 3.06 5.41
CA GLU A 2 11.35 2.50 6.21
C GLU A 2 11.45 2.97 7.66
N VAL A 3 10.30 3.22 8.29
CA VAL A 3 10.17 3.63 9.68
C VAL A 3 9.00 2.90 10.34
N GLU A 4 9.18 2.55 11.60
CA GLU A 4 8.21 1.79 12.41
C GLU A 4 7.63 2.63 13.55
N SER A 5 8.06 3.89 13.67
CA SER A 5 7.65 4.78 14.75
C SER A 5 7.64 6.25 14.34
N LYS A 6 6.82 7.05 15.04
CA LYS A 6 6.72 8.50 14.83
C LYS A 6 8.06 9.21 15.04
N ALA A 7 8.86 8.75 16.01
CA ALA A 7 10.19 9.31 16.27
C ALA A 7 11.12 9.13 15.05
N GLN A 8 11.18 7.92 14.49
CA GLN A 8 11.95 7.64 13.27
C GLN A 8 11.40 8.42 12.07
N ALA A 9 10.08 8.54 11.93
CA ALA A 9 9.48 9.34 10.87
C ALA A 9 9.91 10.81 10.95
N ILE A 10 9.96 11.40 12.16
CA ILE A 10 10.44 12.78 12.36
C ILE A 10 11.91 12.92 11.99
N GLU A 11 12.75 11.94 12.32
CA GLU A 11 14.16 11.93 11.91
C GLU A 11 14.29 11.83 10.37
N ALA A 12 13.52 10.94 9.75
CA ALA A 12 13.50 10.76 8.30
C ALA A 12 13.03 12.01 7.55
N LEU A 13 12.00 12.71 8.07
CA LEU A 13 11.53 13.99 7.53
C LEU A 13 12.64 15.06 7.53
N ARG A 14 13.51 15.07 8.56
CA ARG A 14 14.66 15.99 8.66
C ARG A 14 15.83 15.58 7.78
N ALA A 15 15.95 14.30 7.46
CA ALA A 15 17.04 13.77 6.64
C ALA A 15 16.91 14.12 5.15
N GLY A 16 15.76 14.65 4.70
CA GLY A 16 15.56 15.09 3.32
C GLY A 16 15.56 13.93 2.31
N VAL A 17 15.10 12.74 2.72
CA VAL A 17 14.90 11.61 1.80
C VAL A 17 13.77 11.89 0.81
N GLU A 18 13.68 11.15 -0.29
CA GLU A 18 12.59 11.32 -1.27
C GLU A 18 11.32 10.55 -0.87
N TRP A 19 11.49 9.36 -0.29
CA TRP A 19 10.41 8.46 0.10
C TRP A 19 10.59 7.95 1.53
N ILE A 20 9.49 7.96 2.29
CA ILE A 20 9.39 7.35 3.62
C ILE A 20 8.25 6.32 3.60
N MET A 21 8.56 5.09 3.97
CA MET A 21 7.59 4.02 4.15
C MET A 21 7.24 3.90 5.63
N LEU A 22 5.95 4.04 5.95
CA LEU A 22 5.36 3.93 7.28
C LEU A 22 4.91 2.48 7.47
N ASP A 23 5.70 1.66 8.17
CA ASP A 23 5.39 0.24 8.36
C ASP A 23 4.51 0.01 9.59
N ASN A 24 3.37 -0.66 9.39
CA ASN A 24 2.39 -1.06 10.41
C ASN A 24 1.99 0.05 11.42
N MET A 25 2.03 1.32 11.00
CA MET A 25 1.69 2.46 11.85
C MET A 25 0.18 2.57 12.07
N SER A 26 -0.22 3.24 13.16
CA SER A 26 -1.63 3.54 13.40
C SER A 26 -2.15 4.62 12.43
N LEU A 27 -3.46 4.64 12.16
CA LEU A 27 -4.06 5.70 11.33
C LEU A 27 -3.89 7.10 11.93
N GLU A 28 -3.81 7.20 13.26
CA GLU A 28 -3.55 8.45 13.97
C GLU A 28 -2.13 8.93 13.69
N ASP A 29 -1.13 8.07 13.85
CA ASP A 29 0.26 8.42 13.59
C ASP A 29 0.49 8.78 12.13
N MET A 30 -0.11 8.03 11.19
CA MET A 30 0.00 8.35 9.76
C MET A 30 -0.53 9.76 9.46
N ARG A 31 -1.70 10.13 10.00
CA ARG A 31 -2.28 11.48 9.82
C ARG A 31 -1.39 12.57 10.40
N ASP A 32 -0.83 12.32 11.58
CA ASP A 32 0.09 13.26 12.22
C ASP A 32 1.36 13.43 11.38
N ILE A 33 1.91 12.34 10.84
CA ILE A 33 3.11 12.37 9.98
C ILE A 33 2.83 13.08 8.66
N VAL A 34 1.67 12.82 8.04
CA VAL A 34 1.22 13.55 6.83
C VAL A 34 1.09 15.04 7.12
N THR A 35 0.57 15.41 8.29
CA THR A 35 0.46 16.81 8.71
C THR A 35 1.84 17.44 8.92
N MET A 36 2.76 16.72 9.59
CA MET A 36 4.13 17.18 9.84
C MET A 36 4.98 17.30 8.57
N ARG A 37 4.77 16.42 7.59
CA ARG A 37 5.43 16.46 6.27
C ARG A 37 5.21 17.79 5.57
N GLY A 38 3.99 18.35 5.65
CA GLY A 38 3.61 19.53 4.90
C GLY A 38 3.48 19.26 3.38
N PRO A 39 3.34 20.31 2.56
CA PRO A 39 3.13 20.19 1.11
C PRO A 39 4.40 19.86 0.31
N ASP A 40 5.57 20.26 0.80
CA ASP A 40 6.86 20.14 0.09
C ASP A 40 7.75 19.02 0.66
N GLY A 41 7.22 18.19 1.55
CA GLY A 41 7.96 17.10 2.16
C GLY A 41 8.09 15.85 1.28
N PRO A 42 8.77 14.80 1.77
CA PRO A 42 8.94 13.55 1.05
C PRO A 42 7.62 12.84 0.79
N ARG A 43 7.61 11.96 -0.22
CA ARG A 43 6.48 11.07 -0.45
C ARG A 43 6.35 10.07 0.68
N LEU A 44 5.11 9.83 1.11
CA LEU A 44 4.78 8.88 2.15
C LEU A 44 4.09 7.67 1.56
N GLU A 45 4.59 6.50 1.90
CA GLU A 45 4.02 5.22 1.54
C GLU A 45 3.56 4.50 2.81
N ALA A 46 2.34 3.98 2.84
CA ALA A 46 1.89 3.09 3.92
C ALA A 46 2.12 1.63 3.52
N SER A 47 2.64 0.82 4.46
CA SER A 47 2.85 -0.62 4.29
C SER A 47 2.45 -1.38 5.56
N GLY A 48 2.36 -2.70 5.43
CA GLY A 48 2.11 -3.61 6.55
C GLY A 48 0.63 -3.88 6.81
N SER A 49 0.26 -5.17 6.77
CA SER A 49 -1.06 -5.69 7.19
C SER A 49 -2.29 -5.01 6.56
N ILE A 50 -2.15 -4.43 5.36
CA ILE A 50 -3.25 -3.75 4.68
C ILE A 50 -4.19 -4.76 4.01
N THR A 51 -5.49 -4.55 4.19
CA THR A 51 -6.57 -5.38 3.64
C THR A 51 -7.54 -4.51 2.84
N LEU A 52 -8.47 -5.14 2.12
CA LEU A 52 -9.54 -4.41 1.41
C LEU A 52 -10.42 -3.57 2.35
N ASP A 53 -10.57 -3.98 3.60
CA ASP A 53 -11.37 -3.26 4.59
C ASP A 53 -10.61 -2.05 5.16
N THR A 54 -9.28 -2.13 5.28
CA THR A 54 -8.46 -1.06 5.88
C THR A 54 -7.90 -0.07 4.86
N VAL A 55 -7.72 -0.47 3.60
CA VAL A 55 -7.04 0.33 2.56
C VAL A 55 -7.66 1.72 2.37
N ARG A 56 -9.00 1.84 2.48
CA ARG A 56 -9.69 3.14 2.37
C ARG A 56 -9.27 4.09 3.49
N ALA A 57 -9.32 3.62 4.74
CA ALA A 57 -8.99 4.45 5.89
C ALA A 57 -7.52 4.86 5.89
N VAL A 58 -6.63 3.98 5.38
CA VAL A 58 -5.21 4.30 5.15
C VAL A 58 -5.07 5.38 4.07
N ALA A 59 -5.74 5.26 2.93
CA ALA A 59 -5.70 6.27 1.87
C ALA A 59 -6.19 7.64 2.34
N GLU A 60 -7.24 7.66 3.16
CA GLU A 60 -7.81 8.88 3.75
C GLU A 60 -6.87 9.56 4.76
N THR A 61 -5.75 8.94 5.16
CA THR A 61 -4.73 9.63 5.97
C THR A 61 -3.94 10.67 5.19
N GLY A 62 -3.91 10.58 3.86
CA GLY A 62 -3.18 11.50 2.97
C GLY A 62 -1.76 11.04 2.60
N VAL A 63 -1.46 9.75 2.78
CA VAL A 63 -0.27 9.11 2.19
C VAL A 63 -0.36 9.10 0.66
N ASP A 64 0.79 9.12 0.00
CA ASP A 64 0.92 9.22 -1.46
C ASP A 64 0.83 7.87 -2.16
N ALA A 65 1.19 6.79 -1.46
CA ALA A 65 1.13 5.42 -1.96
C ALA A 65 0.78 4.42 -0.85
N ILE A 66 0.29 3.25 -1.26
CA ILE A 66 -0.02 2.14 -0.37
C ILE A 66 0.52 0.85 -1.00
N SER A 67 1.37 0.14 -0.27
CA SER A 67 1.86 -1.18 -0.64
C SER A 67 1.06 -2.29 0.03
N VAL A 68 0.59 -3.25 -0.77
CA VAL A 68 -0.24 -4.37 -0.30
C VAL A 68 0.35 -5.69 -0.81
N GLY A 69 1.09 -6.39 0.04
CA GLY A 69 1.70 -7.68 -0.32
C GLY A 69 0.68 -8.77 -0.68
N ALA A 70 -0.50 -8.73 -0.05
CA ALA A 70 -1.53 -9.77 -0.23
C ALA A 70 -2.02 -9.92 -1.68
N ILE A 71 -1.88 -8.88 -2.53
CA ILE A 71 -2.29 -8.94 -3.94
C ILE A 71 -1.39 -9.84 -4.80
N THR A 72 -0.19 -10.21 -4.32
CA THR A 72 0.73 -11.08 -5.04
C THR A 72 0.84 -12.46 -4.38
N HIS A 73 1.01 -12.53 -3.06
CA HIS A 73 1.23 -13.81 -2.38
C HIS A 73 -0.06 -14.50 -1.90
N SER A 74 -1.20 -13.80 -1.89
CA SER A 74 -2.47 -14.31 -1.34
C SER A 74 -3.70 -13.94 -2.16
N ALA A 75 -3.52 -13.53 -3.43
CA ALA A 75 -4.65 -13.26 -4.30
C ALA A 75 -5.44 -14.55 -4.58
N PRO A 76 -6.78 -14.54 -4.47
CA PRO A 76 -7.58 -15.70 -4.83
C PRO A 76 -7.46 -15.97 -6.34
N ALA A 77 -7.34 -17.24 -6.70
CA ALA A 77 -7.35 -17.64 -8.10
C ALA A 77 -8.72 -17.35 -8.73
N PHE A 78 -8.72 -16.78 -9.94
CA PHE A 78 -9.94 -16.59 -10.71
C PHE A 78 -10.36 -17.93 -11.35
N ASP A 79 -11.62 -18.30 -11.18
CA ASP A 79 -12.15 -19.56 -11.72
C ASP A 79 -12.42 -19.43 -13.22
N LEU A 80 -11.75 -20.28 -14.03
CA LEU A 80 -11.79 -20.24 -15.49
C LEU A 80 -12.07 -21.63 -16.04
N SER A 81 -12.99 -21.72 -17.01
CA SER A 81 -13.29 -22.95 -17.74
C SER A 81 -13.27 -22.72 -19.25
N LEU A 82 -12.82 -23.74 -19.99
CA LEU A 82 -12.84 -23.77 -21.46
C LEU A 82 -13.93 -24.74 -21.91
N LEU A 83 -14.97 -24.21 -22.56
CA LEU A 83 -16.03 -25.02 -23.17
C LEU A 83 -15.68 -25.32 -24.62
N LEU A 84 -15.58 -26.61 -24.95
CA LEU A 84 -15.29 -27.07 -26.31
C LEU A 84 -16.58 -27.50 -27.00
N THR A 85 -16.80 -26.98 -28.21
CA THR A 85 -17.83 -27.49 -29.12
C THR A 85 -17.15 -28.32 -30.20
N PRO A 86 -17.51 -29.60 -30.39
CA PRO A 86 -16.92 -30.43 -31.43
C PRO A 86 -17.14 -29.81 -32.81
N THR A 87 -16.09 -29.75 -33.63
CA THR A 87 -16.21 -29.46 -35.05
C THR A 87 -16.41 -30.76 -35.83
N ALA A 88 -17.14 -30.69 -36.95
CA ALA A 88 -17.36 -31.86 -37.81
C ALA A 88 -16.01 -32.42 -38.28
N PRO A 89 -15.84 -33.76 -38.36
CA PRO A 89 -14.60 -34.36 -38.85
C PRO A 89 -14.34 -33.90 -40.28
N HIS A 90 -13.11 -33.45 -40.55
CA HIS A 90 -12.66 -33.23 -41.93
C HIS A 90 -12.52 -34.61 -42.60
N ALA A 91 -13.34 -34.83 -43.64
CA ALA A 91 -13.32 -36.02 -44.49
C ALA A 91 -12.11 -36.03 -45.44
#